data_AF-A0A7S4B071-F1
#
_entry.id   AF-A0A7S4B071-F1
#
_cell.length_a   1.000
_cell.length_b   1.000
_cell.length_c   1.000
_cell.angle_alpha   90.00
_cell.angle_beta   90.00
_cell.angle_gamma   90.00
#
_symmetry.space_group_name_H-M   'P 1'
#
loop_
_entity.id
_entity.type
_entity.pdbx_description
1 polymer ?
#
loop_
_entity_poly.entity_id
_entity_poly.type
_entity_poly.pdbx_seq_one_letter_code
_entity_poly.pdbx_strand_id
1 'polypeptide(L)'
;IGLALVRRYYLNSSWRAMLLITTVLLNLIDMSFVFCTVFDVVRNQYFYLGETVLVEIPSAANFVVSTFIVVEMAENCNEGLVYGLLTTMHNLGNPVARAIGNQLFSTFSPSLSDASNYIE
;
A
#
# COMPACT_ATOMS: atom_id res chain seq x y z
N ILE A 1 -24.75 5.91 3.95
CA ILE A 1 -23.93 7.14 3.82
C ILE A 1 -22.71 6.90 2.95
N GLY A 2 -21.87 5.91 3.25
CA GLY A 2 -20.70 5.55 2.42
C GLY A 2 -21.01 5.31 0.94
N LEU A 3 -22.02 4.49 0.63
CA LEU A 3 -22.46 4.23 -0.75
C LEU A 3 -22.93 5.49 -1.53
N ALA A 4 -23.54 6.46 -0.83
CA ALA A 4 -23.99 7.71 -1.45
C ALA A 4 -22.82 8.66 -1.74
N LEU A 5 -21.80 8.68 -0.86
CA LEU A 5 -20.55 9.42 -1.08
C LEU A 5 -19.76 8.84 -2.26
N VAL A 6 -19.65 7.51 -2.32
CA VAL A 6 -18.99 6.82 -3.44
C VAL A 6 -19.69 7.16 -4.76
N ARG A 7 -21.01 7.03 -4.83
CA ARG A 7 -21.76 7.36 -6.06
C ARG A 7 -21.58 8.81 -6.53
N ARG A 8 -21.37 9.76 -5.62
CA ARG A 8 -21.29 11.19 -5.96
C ARG A 8 -19.88 11.65 -6.29
N TYR A 9 -18.86 11.10 -5.62
CA TYR A 9 -17.46 11.53 -5.77
C TYR A 9 -16.62 10.58 -6.64
N TYR A 10 -16.88 9.27 -6.62
CA TYR A 10 -16.05 8.29 -7.33
C TYR A 10 -16.45 8.13 -8.81
N LEU A 11 -17.71 8.41 -9.15
CA LEU A 11 -18.28 8.13 -10.47
C LEU A 11 -17.90 9.16 -11.56
N ASN A 12 -17.47 10.36 -11.17
CA ASN A 12 -17.06 11.42 -12.10
C ASN A 12 -15.56 11.76 -11.99
N SER A 13 -14.81 10.96 -11.22
CA SER A 13 -13.40 11.20 -10.98
C SER A 13 -12.56 10.24 -11.82
N SER A 14 -11.47 10.74 -12.40
CA SER A 14 -10.56 9.89 -13.15
C SER A 14 -9.96 8.82 -12.23
N TRP A 15 -10.12 7.55 -12.60
CA TRP A 15 -9.57 6.41 -11.86
C TRP A 15 -8.06 6.54 -11.60
N ARG A 16 -7.34 7.20 -12.51
CA ARG A 16 -5.91 7.54 -12.38
C ARG A 16 -5.62 8.45 -11.19
N ALA A 17 -6.39 9.52 -11.04
CA ALA A 17 -6.24 10.43 -9.91
C ALA A 17 -6.63 9.74 -8.59
N MET A 18 -7.65 8.89 -8.64
CA MET A 18 -8.11 8.14 -7.47
C MET A 18 -7.03 7.20 -6.93
N LEU A 19 -6.35 6.45 -7.81
CA LEU A 19 -5.20 5.62 -7.45
C LEU A 19 -4.04 6.42 -6.85
N LEU A 20 -3.69 7.55 -7.47
CA LEU A 20 -2.61 8.40 -6.99
C LEU A 20 -2.93 8.93 -5.59
N ILE A 21 -4.14 9.46 -5.39
CA ILE A 21 -4.54 10.05 -4.11
C ILE A 21 -4.56 8.98 -3.02
N THR A 22 -5.16 7.81 -3.24
CA THR A 22 -5.17 6.75 -2.21
C THR A 22 -3.77 6.24 -1.91
N THR A 23 -2.93 6.03 -2.93
CA THR A 23 -1.54 5.54 -2.74
C THR A 23 -0.67 6.56 -2.01
N VAL A 24 -0.83 7.85 -2.29
CA VAL A 24 -0.10 8.91 -1.59
C VAL A 24 -0.57 9.03 -0.14
N LEU A 25 -1.88 9.04 0.11
CA LEU A 25 -2.43 9.08 1.47
C LEU A 25 -1.98 7.88 2.30
N LEU A 26 -1.98 6.68 1.70
CA LEU A 26 -1.44 5.45 2.27
C LEU A 26 -0.01 5.63 2.78
N ASN A 27 0.89 6.06 1.90
CA ASN A 27 2.29 6.26 2.24
C ASN A 27 2.49 7.37 3.27
N LEU A 28 1.74 8.47 3.18
CA LEU A 28 1.87 9.59 4.13
C LEU A 28 1.50 9.18 5.56
N ILE A 29 0.42 8.40 5.70
CA ILE A 29 0.00 7.88 7.00
C ILE A 29 1.08 6.95 7.54
N ASP A 30 1.48 5.94 6.77
CA ASP A 30 2.49 4.95 7.16
C ASP A 30 3.83 5.60 7.55
N MET A 31 4.37 6.48 6.70
CA MET A 31 5.60 7.22 6.97
C MET A 31 5.52 8.02 8.28
N SER A 32 4.39 8.67 8.56
CA SER A 32 4.25 9.48 9.77
C SER A 32 4.37 8.64 11.05
N PHE A 33 3.81 7.42 11.07
CA PHE A 33 3.94 6.50 12.20
C PHE A 33 5.36 5.94 12.32
N VAL A 34 5.97 5.50 11.21
CA VAL A 34 7.34 4.97 11.19
C VAL A 34 8.36 6.04 11.63
N PHE A 35 8.22 7.30 11.19
CA PHE A 35 9.12 8.36 11.65
C PHE A 35 8.97 8.65 13.15
N CYS A 36 7.75 8.61 13.69
CA CYS A 36 7.53 8.79 15.13
C CYS A 36 8.18 7.68 15.98
N THR A 37 8.22 6.45 15.46
CA THR A 37 8.88 5.32 16.14
C THR A 37 10.40 5.36 16.01
N VAL A 38 10.94 5.75 14.84
CA VAL A 38 12.40 5.86 14.60
C VAL A 38 13.04 6.96 15.44
N PHE A 39 12.37 8.11 15.62
CA PHE A 39 12.89 9.22 16.43
C PHE A 39 12.63 9.07 17.95
N ASP A 40 12.25 7.87 18.41
CA ASP A 40 12.07 7.52 19.82
C ASP A 40 11.07 8.41 20.60
N VAL A 41 10.05 8.95 19.92
CA VAL A 41 9.04 9.82 20.56
C VAL A 41 8.05 8.98 21.38
N VAL A 42 7.60 7.84 20.86
CA VAL A 42 6.66 6.93 21.55
C VAL A 42 7.01 5.46 21.24
N ARG A 43 7.89 4.85 22.04
CA ARG A 43 8.25 3.44 21.91
C ARG A 43 7.37 2.57 22.82
N ASN A 44 6.15 2.27 22.37
CA ASN A 44 5.20 1.41 23.10
C ASN A 44 4.65 0.30 22.19
N GLN A 45 4.59 -0.94 22.69
CA GLN A 45 4.03 -2.09 21.96
C GLN A 45 2.59 -1.86 21.49
N TYR A 46 1.78 -1.16 22.28
CA TYR A 46 0.41 -0.81 21.89
C TYR A 46 0.36 0.23 20.77
N PHE A 47 1.39 1.07 20.64
CA PHE A 47 1.50 2.04 19.56
C PHE A 47 1.86 1.35 18.23
N TYR A 48 2.77 0.38 18.27
CA TYR A 48 3.07 -0.49 17.12
C TYR A 48 1.86 -1.33 16.70
N LEU A 49 1.09 -1.86 17.65
CA LEU A 49 -0.12 -2.61 17.31
C LEU A 49 -1.19 -1.70 16.68
N GLY A 50 -1.29 -0.46 17.15
CA GLY A 50 -2.16 0.56 16.57
C GLY A 50 -1.78 0.94 15.14
N GLU A 51 -0.48 1.07 14.86
CA GLU A 51 0.04 1.29 13.50
C GLU A 51 -0.40 0.18 12.54
N THR A 52 -0.16 -1.10 12.88
CA THR A 52 -0.57 -2.23 12.03
C THR A 52 -2.07 -2.21 11.72
N VAL A 53 -2.92 -1.96 12.74
CA VAL A 53 -4.38 -1.88 12.55
C VAL A 53 -4.76 -0.68 11.68
N LEU A 54 -4.07 0.44 11.83
CA LEU A 54 -4.32 1.65 11.03
C LEU A 54 -3.86 1.53 9.59
N VAL A 55 -2.87 0.69 9.28
CA VAL A 55 -2.39 0.43 7.91
C VAL A 55 -3.34 -0.54 7.17
N GLU A 56 -4.00 -1.45 7.87
CA GLU A 56 -4.97 -2.38 7.28
C GLU A 56 -6.21 -1.68 6.70
N ILE A 57 -6.67 -0.59 7.33
CA ILE A 57 -7.85 0.16 6.85
C ILE A 57 -7.60 0.80 5.46
N PRO A 58 -6.51 1.55 5.25
CA PRO A 58 -6.10 2.03 3.94
C PRO A 58 -5.80 0.92 2.93
N SER A 59 -5.22 -0.20 3.36
CA SER A 59 -4.98 -1.36 2.50
C SER A 59 -6.30 -1.90 1.92
N ALA A 60 -7.31 -2.06 2.78
CA ALA A 60 -8.67 -2.44 2.36
C ALA A 60 -9.30 -1.40 1.41
N ALA A 61 -9.05 -0.10 1.63
CA ALA A 61 -9.52 0.94 0.72
C ALA A 61 -8.85 0.86 -0.67
N ASN A 62 -7.55 0.53 -0.74
CA ASN A 62 -6.83 0.31 -2.00
C ASN A 62 -7.42 -0.88 -2.76
N PHE A 63 -7.70 -1.98 -2.06
CA PHE A 63 -8.34 -3.16 -2.63
C PHE A 63 -9.67 -2.83 -3.30
N VAL A 64 -10.52 -2.05 -2.62
CA VAL A 64 -11.82 -1.60 -3.17
C VAL A 64 -11.64 -0.74 -4.43
N VAL A 65 -10.70 0.21 -4.42
CA VAL A 65 -10.38 1.04 -5.59
C VAL A 65 -9.87 0.19 -6.76
N SER A 66 -9.03 -0.81 -6.48
CA SER A 66 -8.51 -1.76 -7.47
C SER A 66 -9.63 -2.52 -8.17
N THR A 67 -10.64 -3.00 -7.43
CA THR A 67 -11.81 -3.67 -8.01
C THR A 67 -12.62 -2.75 -8.93
N PHE A 68 -12.82 -1.48 -8.56
CA PHE A 68 -13.54 -0.52 -9.41
C PHE A 68 -12.83 -0.25 -10.74
N ILE A 69 -11.50 -0.25 -10.75
CA ILE A 69 -10.72 -0.01 -11.98
C ILE A 69 -10.92 -1.14 -12.98
N VAL A 70 -11.01 -2.38 -12.51
CA VAL A 70 -11.24 -3.54 -13.39
C VAL A 70 -12.54 -3.37 -14.16
N VAL A 71 -13.61 -2.94 -13.49
CA VAL A 71 -14.93 -2.73 -14.12
C VAL A 71 -14.90 -1.57 -15.11
N GLU A 72 -14.11 -0.53 -14.86
CA GLU A 72 -14.00 0.63 -15.75
C GLU A 72 -13.11 0.36 -16.97
N MET A 73 -12.08 -0.50 -16.84
CA MET A 73 -11.13 -0.82 -17.91
C MET A 73 -11.56 -1.99 -18.79
N ALA A 74 -12.30 -2.95 -18.25
CA ALA A 74 -12.65 -4.14 -18.98
C ALA A 74 -13.75 -3.87 -20.00
N GLU A 75 -13.48 -4.18 -21.26
CA GLU A 75 -14.52 -4.27 -22.27
C GLU A 75 -15.44 -5.46 -21.98
N ASN A 76 -16.73 -5.31 -22.34
CA ASN A 76 -17.72 -6.36 -22.19
C ASN A 76 -17.19 -7.68 -22.76
N CYS A 77 -17.16 -8.74 -21.92
CA CYS A 77 -16.65 -10.09 -22.20
C CYS A 77 -15.16 -10.36 -21.87
N ASN A 78 -14.36 -9.39 -21.42
CA ASN A 78 -12.94 -9.61 -21.05
C ASN A 78 -12.59 -9.26 -19.59
N GLU A 79 -13.59 -9.09 -18.72
CA GLU A 79 -13.41 -8.68 -17.31
C GLU A 79 -12.55 -9.66 -16.50
N GLY A 80 -12.75 -10.97 -16.70
CA GLY A 80 -12.00 -12.00 -15.97
C GLY A 80 -10.51 -12.02 -16.31
N LEU A 81 -10.14 -11.72 -17.56
CA LEU A 81 -8.74 -11.65 -17.99
C LEU A 81 -8.06 -10.42 -17.40
N VAL A 82 -8.73 -9.26 -17.43
CA VAL A 82 -8.21 -8.01 -16.84
C VAL A 82 -8.06 -8.17 -15.32
N TYR A 83 -9.03 -8.79 -14.65
CA TYR A 83 -8.97 -9.09 -13.22
C TYR A 83 -7.80 -10.05 -12.88
N GLY A 84 -7.64 -11.12 -13.65
CA GLY A 84 -6.55 -12.09 -13.47
C GLY A 84 -5.17 -11.47 -13.70
N LEU A 85 -5.03 -10.62 -14.72
CA LEU A 85 -3.79 -9.90 -15.01
C LEU A 85 -3.45 -8.90 -13.88
N LEU A 86 -4.44 -8.13 -13.40
CA LEU A 86 -4.22 -7.20 -12.30
C LEU A 86 -3.82 -7.92 -11.00
N THR A 87 -4.44 -9.07 -10.73
CA THR A 87 -4.12 -9.88 -9.54
C THR A 87 -2.72 -10.46 -9.60
N THR A 88 -2.27 -10.94 -10.76
CA THR A 88 -0.89 -11.45 -10.91
C THR A 88 0.15 -10.33 -10.79
N MET A 89 -0.12 -9.15 -11.35
CA MET A 89 0.72 -7.95 -11.15
C MET A 89 0.81 -7.56 -9.68
N HIS A 90 -0.30 -7.60 -8.93
CA HIS A 90 -0.32 -7.31 -7.50
C HIS A 90 0.58 -8.27 -6.71
N ASN A 91 0.47 -9.58 -6.97
CA ASN A 91 1.31 -10.60 -6.33
C ASN A 91 2.81 -10.46 -6.69
N LEU A 92 3.11 -9.95 -7.90
CA LEU A 92 4.48 -9.66 -8.34
C LEU A 92 5.06 -8.39 -7.71
N GLY A 93 4.21 -7.43 -7.35
CA GLY A 93 4.65 -6.17 -6.74
C GLY A 93 5.42 -6.36 -5.43
N ASN A 94 4.97 -7.29 -4.58
CA ASN A 94 5.59 -7.55 -3.27
C ASN A 94 7.05 -8.05 -3.37
N PRO A 95 7.39 -9.11 -4.14
CA PRO A 95 8.78 -9.55 -4.28
C PRO A 95 9.66 -8.51 -4.98
N VAL A 96 9.12 -7.74 -5.94
CA VAL A 96 9.87 -6.66 -6.60
C VAL A 96 10.19 -5.54 -5.60
N ALA A 97 9.21 -5.11 -4.81
CA ALA A 97 9.41 -4.09 -3.77
C ALA A 97 10.48 -4.52 -2.75
N ARG A 98 10.45 -5.79 -2.32
CA ARG A 98 11.48 -6.35 -1.42
C ARG A 98 12.86 -6.40 -2.07
N ALA A 99 12.95 -6.80 -3.34
CA ALA A 99 14.22 -6.84 -4.05
C ALA A 99 14.85 -5.44 -4.16
N ILE A 100 14.05 -4.43 -4.50
CA ILE A 100 14.49 -3.02 -4.54
C ILE A 100 14.88 -2.54 -3.16
N GLY A 101 14.07 -2.83 -2.14
CA GLY A 101 14.36 -2.49 -0.74
C GLY A 101 15.72 -3.05 -0.31
N ASN A 102 15.97 -4.33 -0.55
CA ASN A 102 17.24 -4.98 -0.21
C ASN A 102 18.44 -4.34 -0.93
N GLN A 103 18.29 -4.00 -2.22
CA GLN A 103 19.35 -3.29 -2.95
C GLN A 103 19.62 -1.89 -2.38
N LEU A 104 18.57 -1.17 -2.00
CA LEU A 104 18.70 0.16 -1.40
C LEU A 104 19.36 0.08 -0.03
N PHE A 105 18.91 -0.82 0.85
CA PHE A 105 19.48 -1.00 2.19
C PHE A 105 20.94 -1.51 2.16
N SER A 106 21.34 -2.28 1.14
CA SER A 106 22.74 -2.67 0.94
C SER A 106 23.68 -1.48 0.70
N THR A 107 23.15 -0.33 0.30
CA THR A 107 23.96 0.88 0.02
C THR A 107 24.23 1.68 1.31
N PHE A 108 23.46 1.47 2.38
CA PHE A 108 23.63 2.16 3.65
C PHE A 108 24.52 1.36 4.61
N SER A 109 25.46 2.03 5.28
CA SER A 109 26.29 1.46 6.35
C SER A 109 25.77 1.91 7.72
N PRO A 110 25.52 1.04 8.70
CA PRO A 110 25.71 -0.42 8.69
C PRO A 110 24.65 -1.14 7.83
N SER A 111 25.12 -2.10 7.03
CA SER A 111 24.26 -2.93 6.18
C SER A 111 23.49 -3.94 7.03
N LEU A 112 22.17 -3.87 7.00
CA LEU A 112 21.26 -4.85 7.61
C LEU A 112 21.20 -6.16 6.81
N SER A 113 21.88 -6.24 5.66
CA SER A 113 21.99 -7.47 4.87
C SER A 113 23.01 -8.45 5.45
N ASP A 114 23.84 -8.02 6.40
CA ASP A 114 24.85 -8.88 7.02
C ASP A 114 24.31 -9.54 8.29
N ALA A 115 24.45 -10.86 8.38
CA ALA A 115 23.92 -11.68 9.48
C ALA A 115 24.53 -11.29 10.85
N SER A 116 25.67 -10.59 10.83
CA SER A 116 26.40 -10.10 12.00
C SER A 116 25.77 -8.90 12.71
N ASN A 117 24.83 -8.19 12.07
CA ASN A 117 24.15 -7.01 12.62
C ASN A 117 22.77 -7.31 13.25
N TYR A 118 22.32 -8.56 13.20
CA TYR A 118 21.12 -8.97 13.94
C TYR A 118 21.51 -9.17 15.40
N ILE A 119 20.91 -8.38 16.29
CA ILE A 119 21.04 -8.56 17.75
C ILE A 119 20.16 -9.77 18.10
N GLU A 120 20.74 -10.82 18.70
CA GLU A 120 20.00 -11.93 19.31
C GLU A 120 19.03 -11.45 20.41
#